data_AF-A0A2G8KVU0-F1
#
_entry.id   AF-A0A2G8KVU0-F1
#
_cell.length_a   1.000
_cell.length_b   1.000
_cell.length_c   1.000
_cell.angle_alpha   90.00
_cell.angle_beta   90.00
_cell.angle_gamma   90.00
#
_symmetry.space_group_name_H-M   'P 1'
#
loop_
_entity.id
_entity.type
_entity.pdbx_description
1 polymer ?
#
loop_
_entity_poly.entity_id
_entity_poly.type
_entity_poly.pdbx_seq_one_letter_code
_entity_poly.pdbx_strand_id
1 'polypeptide(L)'
;MEVFLLRFDVSMSRRGLHLLVAVLVLLSGMARAVDKSNFKKCDQSGFCKRNRRIQPGSSPYAADLDSARLENGVLHLNVLNTQTGILLKLELYALQNQMVRMKINEVSPLKPRYEVPDVLVAEPEVAKNIMSRCLVEHSWQLGEKSESVLEGSHGNAMSFVLTAQPFRLDILYDGQLVTRVNSRGL
;
A
#
# COMPACT_ATOMS: atom_id res chain seq x y z
N MET A 1 -35.27 -7.41 20.36
CA MET A 1 -33.80 -7.62 20.35
C MET A 1 -33.37 -7.61 21.81
N GLU A 2 -33.47 -8.76 22.47
CA GLU A 2 -33.22 -8.89 23.89
C GLU A 2 -31.71 -8.83 24.17
N VAL A 3 -31.34 -7.96 25.11
CA VAL A 3 -29.99 -7.89 25.66
C VAL A 3 -29.84 -9.08 26.60
N PHE A 4 -29.11 -10.10 26.16
CA PHE A 4 -28.66 -11.19 27.03
C PHE A 4 -27.63 -10.62 28.03
N LEU A 5 -28.12 -10.09 29.15
CA LEU A 5 -27.31 -9.89 30.35
C LEU A 5 -27.07 -11.27 30.95
N LEU A 6 -25.89 -11.84 30.69
CA LEU A 6 -25.39 -12.98 31.45
C LEU A 6 -25.25 -12.57 32.92
N ARG A 7 -26.32 -12.79 33.71
CA ARG A 7 -26.23 -12.81 35.17
C ARG A 7 -25.49 -14.07 35.57
N PHE A 8 -24.20 -13.93 35.85
CA PHE A 8 -23.44 -14.94 36.55
C PHE A 8 -23.87 -14.92 38.03
N ASP A 9 -24.92 -15.67 38.37
CA ASP A 9 -25.29 -15.94 39.77
C ASP A 9 -24.31 -16.97 40.34
N VAL A 10 -23.11 -16.50 40.72
CA VAL A 10 -22.13 -17.33 41.42
C VAL A 10 -22.35 -17.12 42.91
N SER A 11 -23.03 -18.07 43.56
CA SER A 11 -23.00 -18.20 45.02
C SER A 11 -21.59 -18.62 45.44
N MET A 12 -20.70 -17.63 45.54
CA MET A 12 -19.29 -17.81 45.85
C MET A 12 -19.12 -17.71 47.37
N SER A 13 -18.59 -18.76 48.01
CA SER A 13 -18.23 -18.66 49.43
C SER A 13 -17.23 -17.53 49.65
N ARG A 14 -17.22 -16.92 50.83
CA ARG A 14 -16.26 -15.84 51.19
C ARG A 14 -14.81 -16.24 50.88
N ARG A 15 -14.45 -17.52 51.06
CA ARG A 15 -13.14 -18.09 50.71
C ARG A 15 -12.91 -18.15 49.19
N GLY A 16 -13.93 -18.54 48.41
CA GLY A 16 -13.87 -18.55 46.95
C GLY A 16 -13.71 -17.14 46.36
N LEU A 17 -14.37 -16.13 46.95
CA LEU A 17 -14.21 -14.73 46.55
C LEU A 17 -12.78 -14.23 46.79
N HIS A 18 -12.19 -14.54 47.95
CA HIS A 18 -10.79 -14.17 48.24
C HIS A 18 -9.78 -14.84 47.31
N LEU A 19 -9.99 -16.12 46.96
CA LEU A 19 -9.16 -16.84 45.99
C LEU A 19 -9.26 -16.23 44.58
N LEU A 20 -10.47 -15.91 44.12
CA LEU A 20 -10.68 -15.25 42.83
C LEU A 20 -9.96 -13.89 42.77
N VAL A 21 -10.08 -13.08 43.82
CA VAL A 21 -9.41 -11.77 43.90
C VAL A 21 -7.88 -11.94 43.88
N ALA A 22 -7.33 -12.91 44.62
CA ALA A 22 -5.89 -13.17 44.61
C ALA A 22 -5.37 -13.59 43.22
N VAL A 23 -6.13 -14.45 42.52
CA VAL A 23 -5.81 -14.85 41.15
C VAL A 23 -5.87 -13.66 40.19
N LEU A 24 -6.90 -12.82 40.27
CA LEU A 24 -7.02 -11.62 39.43
C LEU A 24 -5.88 -10.61 39.68
N VAL A 25 -5.46 -10.43 40.94
CA VAL A 25 -4.31 -9.57 41.29
C VAL A 25 -3.02 -10.12 40.71
N LEU A 26 -2.76 -11.43 40.82
CA LEU A 26 -1.59 -12.08 40.22
C LEU A 26 -1.58 -11.95 38.68
N LEU A 27 -2.72 -12.14 38.03
CA LEU A 27 -2.86 -11.96 36.58
C LEU A 27 -2.68 -10.50 36.15
N SER A 28 -3.08 -9.53 36.97
CA SER A 28 -2.88 -8.10 36.69
C SER A 28 -1.41 -7.68 36.67
N GLY A 29 -0.56 -8.35 37.46
CA GLY A 29 0.90 -8.14 37.44
C GLY A 29 1.53 -8.53 36.11
N MET A 30 1.03 -9.58 35.46
CA MET A 30 1.51 -10.03 34.16
C MET A 30 1.18 -9.04 33.02
N ALA A 31 0.19 -8.18 33.19
CA ALA A 31 -0.11 -7.11 32.25
C ALA A 31 0.96 -5.99 32.22
N ARG A 32 1.92 -5.99 33.16
CA ARG A 32 3.05 -5.05 33.22
C ARG A 32 4.38 -5.68 32.80
N ALA A 33 4.36 -6.65 31.88
CA ALA A 33 5.57 -7.35 31.41
C ALA A 33 6.61 -6.44 30.73
N VAL A 34 6.19 -5.30 30.16
CA VAL A 34 7.09 -4.33 29.52
C VAL A 34 6.72 -2.90 29.89
N ASP A 35 7.73 -2.05 30.03
CA ASP A 35 7.52 -0.60 30.11
C ASP A 35 7.32 -0.02 28.69
N LYS A 36 6.06 0.31 28.38
CA LYS A 36 5.67 0.90 27.10
C LYS A 36 6.31 2.28 26.85
N SER A 37 6.83 2.95 27.89
CA SER A 37 7.47 4.27 27.74
C SER A 37 8.77 4.21 26.92
N ASN A 38 9.44 3.05 26.90
CA ASN A 38 10.66 2.80 26.14
C ASN A 38 10.43 2.63 24.62
N PHE A 39 9.18 2.46 24.19
CA PHE A 39 8.83 2.24 22.79
C PHE A 39 8.14 3.48 22.22
N LYS A 40 8.68 3.99 21.10
CA LYS A 40 8.11 5.16 20.43
C LYS A 40 6.70 4.86 19.93
N LYS A 41 5.73 5.65 20.38
CA LYS A 41 4.41 5.77 19.73
C LYS A 41 4.57 6.49 18.39
N CYS A 42 3.58 6.38 17.50
CA CYS A 42 3.64 7.04 16.20
C CYS A 42 3.89 8.56 16.31
N ASP A 43 3.24 9.24 17.26
CA ASP A 43 3.41 10.69 17.47
C ASP A 43 4.79 11.10 18.01
N GLN A 44 5.56 10.14 18.53
CA GLN A 44 6.94 10.33 18.98
C GLN A 44 7.96 10.03 17.86
N SER A 45 7.51 9.54 16.70
CA SER A 45 8.34 9.32 15.51
C SER A 45 7.97 10.33 14.43
N GLY A 46 8.92 11.20 14.07
CA GLY A 46 8.67 12.29 13.12
C GLY A 46 8.11 11.84 11.77
N PHE A 47 8.63 10.75 11.19
CA PHE A 47 8.13 10.23 9.91
C PHE A 47 6.72 9.64 10.06
N CYS A 48 6.44 8.89 11.13
CA CYS A 48 5.13 8.27 11.35
C CYS A 48 4.06 9.35 11.53
N LYS A 49 4.36 10.35 12.38
CA LYS A 49 3.49 11.50 12.61
C LYS A 49 3.18 12.29 11.35
N ARG A 50 4.17 12.54 10.48
CA ARG A 50 3.95 13.25 9.20
C ARG A 50 3.09 12.45 8.23
N ASN A 51 3.41 11.17 8.01
CA ASN A 51 2.67 10.33 7.07
C ASN A 51 1.22 10.08 7.54
N ARG A 52 0.98 9.86 8.84
CA ARG A 52 -0.39 9.69 9.38
C ARG A 52 -1.24 10.95 9.34
N ARG A 53 -0.65 12.13 9.16
CA ARG A 53 -1.38 13.40 9.03
C ARG A 53 -1.85 13.68 7.60
N ILE A 54 -1.35 12.94 6.61
CA ILE A 54 -1.84 13.04 5.25
C ILE A 54 -3.29 12.54 5.23
N GLN A 55 -4.20 13.40 4.76
CA GLN A 55 -5.62 13.08 4.69
C GLN A 55 -5.91 12.30 3.40
N PRO A 56 -6.82 11.30 3.45
CA PRO A 56 -7.27 10.63 2.24
C PRO A 56 -7.85 11.60 1.19
N GLY A 57 -7.71 11.26 -0.09
CA GLY A 57 -8.33 11.97 -1.22
C GLY A 57 -7.47 13.06 -1.88
N SER A 58 -6.28 13.36 -1.34
CA SER A 58 -5.38 14.39 -1.88
C SER A 58 -4.04 13.79 -2.32
N SER A 59 -4.04 13.00 -3.39
CA SER A 59 -2.77 12.55 -3.97
C SER A 59 -2.18 13.65 -4.85
N PRO A 60 -1.00 14.21 -4.53
CA PRO A 60 -0.37 15.22 -5.36
C PRO A 60 0.40 14.63 -6.54
N TYR A 61 0.33 13.32 -6.75
CA TYR A 61 1.12 12.62 -7.75
C TYR A 61 0.36 12.51 -9.07
N ALA A 62 1.00 12.91 -10.16
CA ALA A 62 0.50 12.75 -11.51
C ALA A 62 1.51 11.93 -12.32
N ALA A 63 1.06 10.87 -13.00
CA ALA A 63 1.91 10.10 -13.89
C ALA A 63 2.02 10.79 -15.26
N ASP A 64 3.24 10.90 -15.75
CA ASP A 64 3.57 11.38 -17.08
C ASP A 64 3.53 10.20 -18.05
N LEU A 65 2.38 10.01 -18.71
CA LEU A 65 2.18 8.89 -19.63
C LEU A 65 3.03 9.01 -20.89
N ASP A 66 3.44 10.21 -21.30
CA ASP A 66 4.28 10.43 -22.48
C ASP A 66 5.72 9.94 -22.26
N SER A 67 6.15 9.91 -20.99
CA SER A 67 7.42 9.32 -20.59
C SER A 67 7.43 7.80 -20.53
N ALA A 68 6.28 7.13 -20.77
CA ALA A 68 6.18 5.68 -20.66
C ALA A 68 7.06 4.94 -21.68
N ARG A 69 7.92 4.03 -21.20
CA ARG A 69 8.79 3.17 -22.02
C ARG A 69 8.72 1.74 -21.50
N LEU A 70 8.54 0.76 -22.39
CA LEU A 70 8.63 -0.65 -22.06
C LEU A 70 9.99 -1.18 -22.53
N GLU A 71 10.83 -1.60 -21.58
CA GLU A 71 12.16 -2.13 -21.88
C GLU A 71 12.36 -3.46 -21.14
N ASN A 72 12.69 -4.53 -21.87
CA ASN A 72 12.97 -5.85 -21.31
C ASN A 72 11.87 -6.40 -20.36
N GLY A 73 10.59 -6.07 -20.61
CA GLY A 73 9.48 -6.47 -19.73
C GLY A 73 9.37 -5.61 -18.46
N VAL A 74 9.88 -4.38 -18.48
CA VAL A 74 9.72 -3.42 -17.38
C VAL A 74 9.12 -2.14 -17.95
N LEU A 75 8.00 -1.71 -17.39
CA LEU A 75 7.40 -0.43 -17.72
C LEU A 75 8.04 0.65 -16.86
N HIS A 76 8.63 1.65 -17.51
CA HIS A 76 9.21 2.83 -16.90
C HIS A 76 8.34 4.04 -17.23
N LEU A 77 8.04 4.90 -16.26
CA LEU A 77 7.48 6.24 -16.49
C LEU A 77 7.82 7.17 -15.33
N ASN A 78 7.66 8.47 -15.55
CA ASN A 78 7.84 9.48 -14.53
C ASN A 78 6.53 9.75 -13.77
N VAL A 79 6.66 10.09 -12.49
CA VAL A 79 5.57 10.54 -11.63
C VAL A 79 5.96 11.87 -11.00
N LEU A 80 5.22 12.93 -11.34
CA LEU A 80 5.43 14.27 -10.83
C LEU A 80 4.67 14.46 -9.52
N ASN A 81 5.35 14.91 -8.47
CA ASN A 81 4.68 15.50 -7.32
C ASN A 81 4.32 16.97 -7.65
N THR A 82 3.05 17.21 -7.96
CA THR A 82 2.51 18.51 -8.40
C THR A 82 2.63 19.63 -7.35
N GLN A 83 2.83 19.29 -6.07
CA GLN A 83 3.00 20.29 -5.00
C GLN A 83 4.45 20.74 -4.83
N THR A 84 5.42 19.85 -5.09
CA THR A 84 6.84 20.11 -4.84
C THR A 84 7.67 20.28 -6.12
N GLY A 85 7.12 19.86 -7.26
CA GLY A 85 7.84 19.81 -8.54
C GLY A 85 8.85 18.65 -8.63
N ILE A 86 8.93 17.78 -7.62
CA ILE A 86 9.88 16.67 -7.60
C ILE A 86 9.41 15.58 -8.58
N LEU A 87 10.31 15.17 -9.45
CA LEU A 87 10.10 14.08 -10.41
C LEU A 87 10.59 12.75 -9.83
N LEU A 88 9.71 11.76 -9.85
CA LEU A 88 9.98 10.40 -9.42
C LEU A 88 9.99 9.47 -10.65
N LYS A 89 10.76 8.39 -10.57
CA LYS A 89 10.76 7.30 -11.54
C LYS A 89 9.92 6.16 -10.97
N LEU A 90 8.93 5.71 -11.73
CA LEU A 90 8.16 4.49 -11.50
C LEU A 90 8.70 3.38 -12.40
N GLU A 91 8.92 2.21 -11.81
CA GLU A 91 9.28 0.97 -12.52
C GLU A 91 8.27 -0.11 -12.13
N LEU A 92 7.54 -0.62 -13.12
CA LEU A 92 6.56 -1.68 -12.95
C LEU A 92 7.05 -2.95 -13.68
N TYR A 93 7.37 -3.97 -12.91
CA TYR A 93 7.83 -5.26 -13.39
C TYR A 93 6.66 -6.24 -13.33
N ALA A 94 6.37 -6.95 -14.42
CA ALA A 94 5.70 -8.23 -14.29
C ALA A 94 6.76 -9.33 -14.22
N LEU A 95 6.67 -10.12 -13.17
CA LEU A 95 7.59 -11.18 -12.86
C LEU A 95 6.94 -12.52 -13.20
N GLN A 96 7.73 -13.58 -13.27
CA GLN A 96 7.19 -14.93 -13.34
C GLN A 96 6.25 -15.23 -12.16
N ASN A 97 5.41 -16.25 -12.33
CA ASN A 97 4.44 -16.70 -11.32
C ASN A 97 3.39 -15.63 -10.95
N GLN A 98 2.96 -14.83 -11.92
CA GLN A 98 1.85 -13.86 -11.76
C GLN A 98 2.10 -12.82 -10.66
N MET A 99 3.38 -12.47 -10.45
CA MET A 99 3.78 -11.44 -9.49
C MET A 99 4.01 -10.11 -10.20
N VAL A 100 3.67 -9.03 -9.54
CA VAL A 100 4.01 -7.67 -9.98
C VAL A 100 4.85 -6.99 -8.92
N ARG A 101 5.97 -6.39 -9.33
CA ARG A 101 6.83 -5.57 -8.47
C ARG A 101 6.74 -4.13 -8.95
N MET A 102 6.55 -3.22 -8.01
CA MET A 102 6.50 -1.78 -8.27
C MET A 102 7.62 -1.11 -7.47
N LYS A 103 8.46 -0.31 -8.13
CA LYS A 103 9.46 0.53 -7.49
C LYS A 103 9.19 2.00 -7.82
N ILE A 104 9.28 2.87 -6.82
CA ILE A 104 9.32 4.32 -7.01
C ILE A 104 10.64 4.82 -6.41
N ASN A 105 11.38 5.60 -7.19
CA ASN A 105 12.61 6.26 -6.73
C ASN A 105 12.63 7.72 -7.19
N GLU A 106 13.51 8.53 -6.62
CA GLU A 106 13.77 9.88 -7.15
C GLU A 106 14.57 9.80 -8.45
N VAL A 107 14.25 10.63 -9.43
CA VAL A 107 15.04 10.74 -10.66
C VAL A 107 16.41 11.38 -10.37
N SER A 108 16.43 12.41 -9.53
CA SER A 108 17.63 13.19 -9.21
C SER A 108 17.84 13.32 -7.70
N PRO A 109 18.17 12.23 -6.99
CA PRO A 109 18.36 12.28 -5.54
C PRO A 109 19.68 12.94 -5.15
N LEU A 110 19.70 13.64 -4.01
CA LEU A 110 20.95 14.17 -3.42
C LEU A 110 21.96 13.08 -3.06
N LYS A 111 21.45 11.91 -2.64
CA LYS A 111 22.21 10.68 -2.41
C LYS A 111 21.33 9.49 -2.79
N PRO A 112 21.88 8.41 -3.36
CA PRO A 112 21.09 7.23 -3.70
C PRO A 112 20.23 6.76 -2.53
N ARG A 113 18.95 6.49 -2.79
CA ARG A 113 18.07 5.90 -1.78
C ARG A 113 18.48 4.47 -1.53
N TYR A 114 18.40 4.05 -0.27
CA TYR A 114 18.77 2.70 0.12
C TYR A 114 17.87 1.67 -0.56
N GLU A 115 18.48 0.70 -1.26
CA GLU A 115 17.82 -0.51 -1.73
C GLU A 115 18.28 -1.67 -0.86
N VAL A 116 17.32 -2.47 -0.37
CA VAL A 116 17.59 -3.52 0.61
C VAL A 116 18.37 -4.66 -0.03
N PRO A 117 19.65 -4.90 0.32
CA PRO A 117 20.41 -6.04 -0.16
C PRO A 117 20.07 -7.30 0.66
N ASP A 118 20.49 -8.46 0.17
CA ASP A 118 20.56 -9.75 0.89
C ASP A 118 19.24 -10.37 1.38
N VAL A 119 18.10 -9.68 1.25
CA VAL A 119 16.77 -10.23 1.60
C VAL A 119 16.21 -11.11 0.48
N LEU A 120 16.48 -10.75 -0.77
CA LEU A 120 16.12 -11.58 -1.91
C LEU A 120 17.14 -12.71 -2.05
N VAL A 121 16.65 -13.96 -2.08
CA VAL A 121 17.49 -15.15 -2.31
C VAL A 121 18.10 -15.11 -3.73
N ALA A 122 17.36 -14.57 -4.69
CA ALA A 122 17.78 -14.28 -6.06
C ALA A 122 16.93 -13.15 -6.64
N GLU A 123 17.43 -12.45 -7.66
CA GLU A 123 16.61 -11.47 -8.39
C GLU A 123 15.46 -12.20 -9.12
N PRO A 124 14.19 -11.80 -8.88
CA PRO A 124 13.05 -12.41 -9.55
C PRO A 124 13.13 -12.24 -11.06
N GLU A 125 12.90 -13.33 -11.79
CA GLU A 125 12.92 -13.30 -13.25
C GLU A 125 11.77 -12.44 -13.79
N VAL A 126 12.13 -11.41 -14.56
CA VAL A 126 11.17 -10.60 -15.30
C VAL A 126 10.53 -11.48 -16.36
N ALA A 127 9.20 -11.49 -16.40
CA ALA A 127 8.50 -12.21 -17.42
C ALA A 127 8.68 -11.46 -18.75
N LYS A 128 9.45 -12.05 -19.68
CA LYS A 128 9.79 -11.43 -20.97
C LYS A 128 8.59 -11.27 -21.92
N ASN A 129 7.40 -11.69 -21.49
CA ASN A 129 6.17 -11.77 -22.27
C ASN A 129 5.15 -10.69 -21.86
N ILE A 130 5.60 -9.56 -21.30
CA ILE A 130 4.67 -8.44 -21.04
C ILE A 130 4.31 -7.81 -22.39
N MET A 131 3.02 -7.75 -22.67
CA MET A 131 2.47 -6.95 -23.74
C MET A 131 1.83 -5.72 -23.10
N SER A 132 2.56 -4.62 -23.02
CA SER A 132 1.92 -3.34 -22.70
C SER A 132 1.39 -2.73 -23.99
N ARG A 133 0.11 -2.38 -24.02
CA ARG A 133 -0.44 -1.58 -25.11
C ARG A 133 -0.86 -0.25 -24.52
N CYS A 134 -0.09 0.80 -24.80
CA CYS A 134 -0.50 2.14 -24.42
C CYS A 134 -1.75 2.51 -25.20
N LEU A 135 -2.90 2.41 -24.56
CA LEU A 135 -4.15 3.01 -25.02
C LEU A 135 -4.29 4.31 -24.29
N VAL A 136 -3.96 5.41 -24.97
CA VAL A 136 -4.41 6.72 -24.52
C VAL A 136 -5.88 6.82 -24.91
N GLU A 137 -6.76 6.32 -24.05
CA GLU A 137 -8.18 6.57 -24.21
C GLU A 137 -8.48 7.97 -23.68
N HIS A 138 -8.56 8.95 -24.58
CA HIS A 138 -9.17 10.22 -24.26
C HIS A 138 -10.69 10.03 -24.27
N SER A 139 -11.27 9.51 -23.17
CA SER A 139 -12.72 9.42 -23.04
C SER A 139 -13.31 10.83 -22.87
N TRP A 140 -13.73 11.45 -23.97
CA TRP A 140 -14.50 12.70 -23.92
C TRP A 140 -15.97 12.36 -23.77
N GLN A 141 -16.50 12.40 -22.54
CA GLN A 141 -17.94 12.51 -22.30
C GLN A 141 -18.23 13.91 -21.78
N LEU A 142 -19.22 14.58 -22.39
CA LEU A 142 -19.59 15.96 -22.06
C LEU A 142 -20.03 16.06 -20.59
N GLY A 143 -19.14 16.58 -19.73
CA GLY A 143 -19.41 16.79 -18.30
C GLY A 143 -18.58 15.93 -17.33
N GLU A 144 -17.83 14.93 -17.82
CA GLU A 144 -16.89 14.14 -17.02
C GLU A 144 -15.45 14.48 -17.39
N LYS A 145 -14.56 14.61 -16.39
CA LYS A 145 -13.12 14.77 -16.64
C LYS A 145 -12.62 13.55 -17.41
N SER A 146 -11.94 13.76 -18.54
CA SER A 146 -11.22 12.70 -19.23
C SER A 146 -10.10 12.16 -18.32
N GLU A 147 -10.21 10.91 -17.88
CA GLU A 147 -9.11 10.22 -17.21
C GLU A 147 -8.15 9.70 -18.27
N SER A 148 -6.91 10.20 -18.28
CA SER A 148 -5.85 9.61 -19.10
C SER A 148 -5.36 8.34 -18.41
N VAL A 149 -5.43 7.21 -19.12
CA VAL A 149 -5.05 5.89 -18.59
C VAL A 149 -3.98 5.25 -19.47
N LEU A 150 -3.20 4.36 -18.85
CA LEU A 150 -2.27 3.46 -19.52
C LEU A 150 -2.61 2.02 -19.12
N GLU A 151 -2.95 1.20 -20.09
CA GLU A 151 -3.26 -0.21 -19.88
C GLU A 151 -2.09 -1.13 -20.28
N GLY A 152 -2.01 -2.29 -19.64
CA GLY A 152 -1.09 -3.33 -20.09
C GLY A 152 -1.48 -4.69 -19.55
N SER A 153 -0.98 -5.74 -20.19
CA SER A 153 -1.23 -7.11 -19.78
C SER A 153 0.04 -7.94 -19.75
N HIS A 154 0.01 -8.94 -18.88
CA HIS A 154 1.02 -9.98 -18.77
C HIS A 154 0.34 -11.35 -18.91
N GLY A 155 0.56 -12.00 -20.06
CA GLY A 155 -0.17 -13.20 -20.42
C GLY A 155 -1.67 -12.94 -20.59
N ASN A 156 -2.48 -13.96 -20.34
CA ASN A 156 -3.94 -13.91 -20.59
C ASN A 156 -4.75 -13.49 -19.35
N ALA A 157 -4.18 -13.67 -18.15
CA ALA A 157 -4.91 -13.49 -16.90
C ALA A 157 -4.61 -12.12 -16.25
N MET A 158 -3.36 -11.67 -16.25
CA MET A 158 -2.97 -10.50 -15.48
C MET A 158 -2.98 -9.23 -16.34
N SER A 159 -3.61 -8.16 -15.85
CA SER A 159 -3.57 -6.83 -16.47
C SER A 159 -3.47 -5.71 -15.45
N PHE A 160 -3.15 -4.51 -15.92
CA PHE A 160 -3.13 -3.32 -15.10
C PHE A 160 -3.73 -2.12 -15.83
N VAL A 161 -4.28 -1.20 -15.05
CA VAL A 161 -4.74 0.12 -15.50
C VAL A 161 -4.08 1.17 -14.63
N LEU A 162 -3.27 2.03 -15.25
CA LEU A 162 -2.60 3.14 -14.59
C LEU A 162 -3.32 4.44 -14.95
N THR A 163 -3.95 5.08 -13.97
CA THR A 163 -4.59 6.40 -14.14
C THR A 163 -3.58 7.51 -13.89
N ALA A 164 -3.56 8.52 -14.76
CA ALA A 164 -2.55 9.57 -14.73
C ALA A 164 -2.72 10.54 -13.54
N GLN A 165 -3.92 11.10 -13.37
CA GLN A 165 -4.15 12.18 -12.41
C GLN A 165 -5.50 12.05 -11.69
N PRO A 166 -5.51 11.74 -10.38
CA PRO A 166 -4.34 11.38 -9.57
C PRO A 166 -3.72 10.04 -9.99
N PHE A 167 -2.42 9.89 -9.80
CA PHE A 167 -1.70 8.66 -10.05
C PHE A 167 -2.35 7.50 -9.28
N ARG A 168 -2.78 6.46 -9.99
CA ARG A 168 -3.37 5.25 -9.41
C ARG A 168 -2.99 4.05 -10.25
N LEU A 169 -2.74 2.91 -9.63
CA LEU A 169 -2.51 1.65 -10.33
C LEU A 169 -3.51 0.60 -9.86
N ASP A 170 -4.34 0.14 -10.78
CA ASP A 170 -5.28 -0.95 -10.60
C ASP A 170 -4.68 -2.22 -11.22
N ILE A 171 -4.64 -3.32 -10.47
CA ILE A 171 -4.12 -4.61 -10.93
C ILE A 171 -5.28 -5.60 -10.97
N LEU A 172 -5.45 -6.25 -12.12
CA LEU A 172 -6.51 -7.20 -12.39
C LEU A 172 -5.95 -8.59 -12.68
N TYR A 173 -6.73 -9.61 -12.32
CA TYR A 173 -6.49 -11.01 -12.63
C TYR A 173 -7.78 -11.64 -13.16
N ASP A 174 -7.73 -12.26 -14.33
CA ASP A 174 -8.89 -12.76 -15.09
C ASP A 174 -10.01 -11.71 -15.20
N GLY A 175 -9.63 -10.45 -15.44
CA GLY A 175 -10.52 -9.30 -15.55
C GLY A 175 -11.12 -8.82 -14.22
N GLN A 176 -10.77 -9.42 -13.09
CA GLN A 176 -11.23 -9.01 -11.76
C GLN A 176 -10.19 -8.16 -11.05
N LEU A 177 -10.60 -7.05 -10.45
CA LEU A 177 -9.73 -6.20 -9.64
C LEU A 177 -9.20 -6.96 -8.42
N VAL A 178 -7.89 -7.15 -8.34
CA VAL A 178 -7.23 -7.81 -7.20
C VAL A 178 -6.73 -6.78 -6.19
N THR A 179 -6.10 -5.70 -6.66
CA THR A 179 -5.59 -4.65 -5.79
C THR A 179 -5.51 -3.30 -6.48
N ARG A 180 -5.54 -2.25 -5.66
CA ARG A 180 -5.42 -0.86 -6.09
C ARG A 180 -4.38 -0.14 -5.24
N VAL A 181 -3.34 0.37 -5.89
CA VAL A 181 -2.31 1.19 -5.27
C VAL A 181 -2.74 2.66 -5.31
N ASN A 182 -2.48 3.38 -4.21
CA ASN A 182 -2.82 4.79 -4.05
C ASN A 182 -4.34 5.11 -4.13
N SER A 183 -5.21 4.13 -3.84
CA SER A 183 -6.68 4.29 -3.86
C SER A 183 -7.21 5.43 -2.99
N ARG A 184 -6.54 5.67 -1.86
CA ARG A 184 -6.90 6.71 -0.88
C ARG A 184 -6.06 7.98 -1.04
N GLY A 185 -5.18 8.06 -2.02
CA GLY A 185 -4.26 9.18 -2.15
C GLY A 185 -3.25 9.29 -1.01
N LEU A 186 -2.71 8.16 -0.53
CA LEU A 186 -1.79 8.06 0.61
C LEU A 186 -0.52 7.29 0.22
#